data_AF-A0A5C3PW52-F1
#
_entry.id   AF-A0A5C3PW52-F1
#
_cell.length_a   1.000
_cell.length_b   1.000
_cell.length_c   1.000
_cell.angle_alpha   90.00
_cell.angle_beta   90.00
_cell.angle_gamma   90.00
#
_symmetry.space_group_name_H-M   'P 1'
#
loop_
_entity.id
_entity.type
_entity.pdbx_description
1 polymer ?
#
loop_
_entity_poly.entity_id
_entity_poly.type
_entity_poly.pdbx_seq_one_letter_code
_entity_poly.pdbx_strand_id
1 'polypeptide(L)'
;MSNEPIAEQVEQKLDNLADKNVDSTDSDLRYMAYGARLRTVLRAGHRYVAYTSDIGEAFRPVVHPAVVTAAYGVSWLYLVGDVGYETYKAHRRGPTPLEAANYSEPTRLTMIAVKRSVFQSVASMALPAFTIHTAVKQAKKALANAQNPRIRVWGPTATGLAIVPALPYIFDKPVEHATDIIFEWIEKQIARSGAASEKSEL
;
A
#
# COMPACT_ATOMS: atom_id res chain seq x y z
N MET A 1 10.65 -25.02 -24.54
CA MET A 1 10.88 -24.91 -23.08
C MET A 1 9.58 -24.50 -22.46
N SER A 2 8.94 -25.41 -21.72
CA SER A 2 7.63 -25.26 -21.10
C SER A 2 7.63 -24.16 -20.04
N ASN A 3 6.65 -23.25 -20.11
CA ASN A 3 6.40 -22.22 -19.09
C ASN A 3 5.76 -22.89 -17.87
N GLU A 4 6.55 -23.41 -16.94
CA GLU A 4 6.04 -23.83 -15.63
C GLU A 4 5.68 -22.62 -14.76
N PRO A 5 4.55 -22.65 -14.04
CA PRO A 5 4.12 -21.58 -13.16
C PRO A 5 5.16 -21.31 -12.07
N ILE A 6 5.38 -20.03 -11.76
CA ILE A 6 6.36 -19.53 -10.77
C ILE A 6 6.23 -20.23 -9.40
N ALA A 7 5.07 -20.79 -9.07
CA ALA A 7 4.85 -21.57 -7.86
C ALA A 7 5.70 -22.86 -7.83
N GLU A 8 5.72 -23.64 -8.91
CA GLU A 8 6.48 -24.89 -9.00
C GLU A 8 7.99 -24.63 -9.01
N GLN A 9 8.45 -23.55 -9.65
CA GLN A 9 9.87 -23.17 -9.62
C GLN A 9 10.35 -22.70 -8.23
N VAL A 10 9.43 -22.15 -7.43
CA VAL A 10 9.71 -21.76 -6.04
C VAL A 10 9.70 -23.00 -5.15
N GLU A 11 8.78 -23.94 -5.37
CA GLU A 11 8.68 -25.20 -4.63
C GLU A 11 9.88 -26.12 -4.92
N GLN A 12 10.25 -26.30 -6.20
CA GLN A 12 11.46 -27.05 -6.60
C GLN A 12 12.76 -26.42 -6.10
N LYS A 13 12.82 -25.08 -5.95
CA LYS A 13 13.96 -24.41 -5.31
C LYS A 13 13.96 -24.64 -3.81
N LEU A 14 12.80 -24.61 -3.16
CA LEU A 14 12.66 -24.89 -1.73
C LEU A 14 13.02 -26.34 -1.41
N ASP A 15 12.61 -27.29 -2.25
CA ASP A 15 12.94 -28.72 -2.10
C ASP A 15 14.44 -28.98 -2.34
N ASN A 16 15.05 -28.38 -3.36
CA ASN A 16 16.51 -28.46 -3.57
C ASN A 16 17.34 -27.82 -2.44
N LEU A 17 16.76 -26.84 -1.74
CA LEU A 17 17.36 -26.20 -0.57
C LEU A 17 17.14 -27.02 0.72
N ALA A 18 16.10 -27.85 0.78
CA ALA A 18 15.83 -28.79 1.86
C ALA A 18 16.64 -30.09 1.74
N ASP A 19 16.91 -30.56 0.52
CA ASP A 19 17.71 -31.77 0.25
C ASP A 19 19.21 -31.56 0.48
N LYS A 20 19.69 -30.31 0.42
CA LYS A 20 20.97 -29.97 1.03
C LYS A 20 20.74 -29.89 2.52
N ASN A 21 21.26 -30.86 3.28
CA ASN A 21 21.31 -30.87 4.75
C ASN A 21 22.00 -29.61 5.31
N VAL A 22 21.35 -28.45 5.23
CA VAL A 22 21.76 -27.21 5.86
C VAL A 22 21.13 -27.23 7.24
N ASP A 23 21.97 -27.39 8.23
CA ASP A 23 21.62 -27.55 9.63
C ASP A 23 20.65 -26.44 10.09
N SER A 24 19.67 -26.81 10.92
CA SER A 24 18.60 -25.93 11.42
C SER A 24 19.08 -24.74 12.28
N THR A 25 20.40 -24.62 12.43
CA THR A 25 21.16 -23.60 13.15
C THR A 25 21.63 -22.46 12.25
N ASP A 26 21.47 -22.56 10.92
CA ASP A 26 21.97 -21.57 9.98
C ASP A 26 21.07 -20.32 9.93
N SER A 27 21.66 -19.15 10.14
CA SER A 27 20.93 -17.87 10.26
C SER A 27 20.12 -17.54 9.01
N ASP A 28 20.63 -17.94 7.83
CA ASP A 28 20.01 -17.67 6.53
C ASP A 28 18.66 -18.39 6.35
N LEU A 29 18.53 -19.63 6.80
CA LEU A 29 17.25 -20.37 6.74
C LEU A 29 16.19 -19.72 7.64
N ARG A 30 16.64 -19.16 8.76
CA ARG A 30 15.79 -18.45 9.72
C ARG A 30 15.32 -17.11 9.15
N TYR A 31 16.21 -16.35 8.50
CA TYR A 31 15.84 -15.13 7.77
C TYR A 31 14.93 -15.42 6.58
N MET A 32 15.12 -16.55 5.88
CA MET A 32 14.20 -16.98 4.83
C MET A 32 12.82 -17.37 5.40
N ALA A 33 12.76 -18.04 6.55
CA ALA A 33 11.50 -18.35 7.24
C ALA A 33 10.80 -17.09 7.78
N TYR A 34 11.55 -16.14 8.36
CA TYR A 34 11.00 -14.83 8.75
C TYR A 34 10.55 -14.04 7.53
N GLY A 35 11.32 -14.04 6.44
CA GLY A 35 10.98 -13.40 5.17
C GLY A 35 9.74 -14.01 4.53
N ALA A 36 9.57 -15.33 4.60
CA ALA A 36 8.38 -16.03 4.13
C ALA A 36 7.14 -15.70 4.98
N ARG A 37 7.27 -15.68 6.32
CA ARG A 37 6.18 -15.27 7.22
C ARG A 37 5.82 -13.80 7.05
N LEU A 38 6.82 -12.92 6.93
CA LEU A 38 6.63 -11.51 6.64
C LEU A 38 5.94 -11.34 5.29
N ARG A 39 6.38 -12.05 4.25
CA ARG A 39 5.73 -12.05 2.93
C ARG A 39 4.28 -12.53 2.99
N THR A 40 3.99 -13.57 3.79
CA THR A 40 2.62 -14.07 3.99
C THR A 40 1.75 -13.06 4.74
N VAL A 41 2.28 -12.43 5.79
CA VAL A 41 1.61 -11.33 6.51
C VAL A 41 1.42 -10.12 5.60
N LEU A 42 2.38 -9.79 4.74
CA LEU A 42 2.30 -8.69 3.79
C LEU A 42 1.32 -8.97 2.63
N ARG A 43 1.18 -10.23 2.20
CA ARG A 43 0.21 -10.67 1.19
C ARG A 43 -1.21 -10.76 1.75
N ALA A 44 -1.39 -11.35 2.93
CA ALA A 44 -2.69 -11.47 3.59
C ALA A 44 -3.14 -10.13 4.21
N GLY A 45 -2.17 -9.32 4.65
CA GLY A 45 -2.36 -8.06 5.33
C GLY A 45 -2.26 -6.82 4.44
N HIS A 46 -2.16 -6.94 3.11
CA HIS A 46 -2.10 -5.77 2.21
C HIS A 46 -3.22 -4.76 2.50
N ARG A 47 -4.43 -5.24 2.85
CA ARG A 47 -5.54 -4.41 3.34
C ARG A 47 -5.44 -4.08 4.83
N TYR A 48 -5.03 -5.03 5.68
CA TYR A 48 -5.02 -4.86 7.15
C TYR A 48 -3.86 -4.02 7.70
N VAL A 49 -2.70 -4.03 7.05
CA VAL A 49 -1.51 -3.25 7.41
C VAL A 49 -1.74 -1.76 7.11
N ALA A 50 -2.48 -1.44 6.05
CA ALA A 50 -2.95 -0.07 5.82
C ALA A 50 -3.93 0.40 6.91
N TYR A 51 -4.79 -0.49 7.42
CA TYR A 51 -5.69 -0.17 8.54
C TYR A 51 -4.97 -0.01 9.90
N THR A 52 -3.67 -0.30 10.01
CA THR A 52 -2.95 -0.10 11.27
C THR A 52 -2.90 1.38 11.66
N SER A 53 -2.69 2.29 10.69
CA SER A 53 -2.75 3.74 10.94
C SER A 53 -4.16 4.20 11.32
N ASP A 54 -5.17 3.62 10.69
CA ASP A 54 -6.59 3.92 10.93
C ASP A 54 -7.04 3.50 12.34
N ILE A 55 -6.60 2.31 12.77
CA ILE A 55 -6.75 1.85 14.15
C ILE A 55 -6.00 2.81 15.10
N GLY A 56 -4.75 3.17 14.79
CA GLY A 56 -3.99 4.15 15.58
C GLY A 56 -4.73 5.47 15.78
N GLU A 57 -5.36 6.00 14.73
CA GLU A 57 -6.18 7.21 14.80
C GLU A 57 -7.42 7.04 15.68
N ALA A 58 -8.10 5.89 15.62
CA ALA A 58 -9.24 5.60 16.49
C ALA A 58 -8.85 5.60 17.98
N PHE A 59 -7.67 5.09 18.30
CA PHE A 59 -7.19 4.97 19.68
C PHE A 59 -6.51 6.24 20.24
N ARG A 60 -6.34 7.32 19.47
CA ARG A 60 -5.74 8.60 19.93
C ARG A 60 -6.21 9.09 21.32
N PRO A 61 -7.49 8.98 21.71
CA PRO A 61 -7.96 9.43 23.02
C PRO A 61 -7.38 8.63 24.20
N VAL A 62 -6.92 7.40 23.97
CA VAL A 62 -6.58 6.43 25.02
C VAL A 62 -5.13 5.91 24.96
N VAL A 63 -4.41 6.09 23.85
CA VAL A 63 -2.99 5.69 23.72
C VAL A 63 -2.06 6.88 23.65
N HIS A 64 -0.78 6.66 23.98
CA HIS A 64 0.26 7.68 23.82
C HIS A 64 0.46 8.02 22.33
N PRO A 65 0.68 9.30 21.95
CA PRO A 65 0.85 9.71 20.56
C PRO A 65 1.93 8.94 19.79
N ALA A 66 2.99 8.50 20.47
CA ALA A 66 4.05 7.69 19.87
C ALA A 66 3.54 6.36 19.29
N VAL A 67 2.49 5.77 19.85
CA VAL A 67 1.87 4.53 19.32
C VAL A 67 1.20 4.81 17.97
N VAL A 68 0.53 5.95 17.86
CA VAL A 68 -0.11 6.39 16.61
C VAL A 68 0.97 6.68 15.56
N THR A 69 2.04 7.38 15.94
CA THR A 69 3.19 7.62 15.06
C THR A 69 3.87 6.32 14.61
N ALA A 70 4.01 5.34 15.50
CA ALA A 70 4.55 4.03 15.15
C ALA A 70 3.64 3.29 14.16
N ALA A 71 2.32 3.36 14.33
CA ALA A 71 1.36 2.78 13.39
C ALA A 71 1.45 3.42 11.99
N TYR A 72 1.65 4.75 11.92
CA TYR A 72 2.00 5.41 10.66
C TYR A 72 3.33 4.92 10.10
N GLY A 73 4.35 4.75 10.94
CA GLY A 73 5.67 4.24 10.52
C GLY A 73 5.59 2.87 9.84
N VAL A 74 4.81 1.94 10.40
CA VAL A 74 4.55 0.62 9.79
C VAL A 74 3.90 0.76 8.42
N SER A 75 2.92 1.65 8.31
CA SER A 75 2.17 1.88 7.07
C SER A 75 3.05 2.54 5.99
N TRP A 76 3.90 3.49 6.36
CA TRP A 76 4.88 4.12 5.46
C TRP A 76 5.94 3.14 4.99
N LEU A 77 6.46 2.29 5.88
CA LEU A 77 7.43 1.26 5.52
C LEU A 77 6.86 0.31 4.46
N TYR A 78 5.60 -0.07 4.63
CA TYR A 78 4.89 -0.89 3.67
C TYR A 78 4.72 -0.18 2.31
N LEU A 79 4.29 1.10 2.31
CA LEU A 79 4.10 1.88 1.08
C LEU A 79 5.42 2.02 0.31
N VAL A 80 6.52 2.34 1.01
CA VAL A 80 7.86 2.41 0.42
C VAL A 80 8.27 1.05 -0.17
N GLY A 81 7.96 -0.04 0.54
CA GLY A 81 8.18 -1.40 0.05
C GLY A 81 7.41 -1.73 -1.24
N ASP A 82 6.12 -1.40 -1.31
CA ASP A 82 5.30 -1.62 -2.51
C ASP A 82 5.83 -0.83 -3.70
N VAL A 83 6.05 0.47 -3.51
CA VAL A 83 6.57 1.36 -4.57
C VAL A 83 7.94 0.88 -5.04
N GLY A 84 8.82 0.48 -4.12
CA GLY A 84 10.15 -0.04 -4.45
C GLY A 84 10.08 -1.34 -5.25
N TYR A 85 9.26 -2.30 -4.81
CA TYR A 85 9.07 -3.57 -5.50
C TYR A 85 8.50 -3.39 -6.91
N GLU A 86 7.57 -2.46 -7.07
CA GLU A 86 6.91 -2.21 -8.35
C GLU A 86 7.80 -1.43 -9.32
N THR A 87 8.56 -0.47 -8.82
CA THR A 87 9.62 0.20 -9.58
C THR A 87 10.68 -0.80 -10.03
N TYR A 88 11.07 -1.74 -9.16
CA TYR A 88 12.02 -2.80 -9.51
C TYR A 88 11.48 -3.72 -10.62
N LYS A 89 10.22 -4.14 -10.53
CA LYS A 89 9.57 -4.91 -11.60
C LYS A 89 9.50 -4.12 -12.90
N ALA A 90 9.21 -2.82 -12.85
CA ALA A 90 9.17 -1.95 -14.02
C ALA A 90 10.55 -1.79 -14.68
N HIS A 91 11.63 -1.79 -13.89
CA HIS A 91 13.00 -1.82 -14.42
C HIS A 91 13.28 -3.14 -15.13
N ARG A 92 12.97 -4.29 -14.50
CA ARG A 92 13.17 -5.62 -15.10
C ARG A 92 12.36 -5.88 -16.37
N ARG A 93 11.16 -5.30 -16.49
CA ARG A 93 10.31 -5.42 -17.68
C ARG A 93 10.82 -4.62 -18.88
N GLY A 94 11.71 -3.66 -18.65
CA GLY A 94 12.14 -2.71 -19.67
C GLY A 94 11.07 -1.66 -20.00
N PRO A 95 11.44 -0.61 -20.75
CA PRO A 95 10.52 0.40 -21.23
C PRO A 95 9.68 -0.14 -22.40
N THR A 96 8.43 0.31 -22.50
CA THR A 96 7.63 0.16 -23.71
C THR A 96 8.22 1.01 -24.85
N PRO A 97 7.89 0.75 -26.14
CA PRO A 97 8.40 1.54 -27.26
C PRO A 97 8.11 3.05 -27.11
N LEU A 98 6.93 3.40 -26.60
CA LEU A 98 6.54 4.79 -26.34
C LEU A 98 7.33 5.40 -25.18
N GLU A 99 7.59 4.64 -24.11
CA GLU A 99 8.39 5.16 -23.00
C GLU A 99 9.86 5.35 -23.37
N ALA A 100 10.43 4.44 -24.17
CA ALA A 100 11.81 4.52 -24.64
C ALA A 100 12.03 5.71 -25.58
N ALA A 101 11.01 6.08 -26.36
CA ALA A 101 11.06 7.24 -27.26
C ALA A 101 10.97 8.58 -26.52
N ASN A 102 10.34 8.63 -25.34
CA ASN A 102 10.00 9.87 -24.65
C ASN A 102 10.79 10.10 -23.35
N TYR A 103 11.37 9.07 -22.75
CA TYR A 103 12.02 9.16 -21.44
C TYR A 103 13.32 8.36 -21.36
N SER A 104 14.32 8.92 -20.67
CA SER A 104 15.45 8.13 -20.19
C SER A 104 14.99 7.15 -19.11
N GLU A 105 15.66 6.00 -19.00
CA GLU A 105 15.27 4.95 -18.06
C GLU A 105 15.19 5.42 -16.60
N PRO A 106 16.14 6.22 -16.05
CA PRO A 106 16.04 6.75 -14.70
C PRO A 106 14.82 7.66 -14.50
N THR A 107 14.50 8.48 -15.51
CA THR A 107 13.35 9.40 -15.47
C THR A 107 12.04 8.63 -15.46
N ARG A 108 11.92 7.59 -16.29
CA ARG A 108 10.74 6.72 -16.34
C ARG A 108 10.49 6.03 -15.00
N LEU A 109 11.52 5.42 -14.42
CA LEU A 109 11.41 4.72 -13.13
C LEU A 109 11.05 5.67 -12.00
N THR A 110 11.66 6.87 -11.99
CA THR A 110 11.33 7.91 -11.02
C THR A 110 9.87 8.34 -11.17
N MET A 111 9.39 8.53 -12.39
CA MET A 111 8.00 8.93 -12.64
C MET A 111 7.01 7.85 -12.17
N ILE A 112 7.30 6.57 -12.44
CA ILE A 112 6.49 5.45 -11.95
C ILE A 112 6.47 5.44 -10.41
N ALA A 113 7.64 5.58 -9.78
CA ALA A 113 7.77 5.58 -8.33
C ALA A 113 7.01 6.74 -7.69
N VAL A 114 7.19 7.97 -8.20
CA VAL A 114 6.54 9.19 -7.70
C VAL A 114 5.04 9.09 -7.87
N LYS A 115 4.58 8.73 -9.08
CA LYS A 115 3.16 8.61 -9.37
C LYS A 115 2.49 7.61 -8.44
N ARG A 116 3.09 6.43 -8.29
CA ARG A 116 2.55 5.39 -7.42
C ARG A 116 2.59 5.81 -5.95
N SER A 117 3.67 6.46 -5.49
CA SER A 117 3.77 6.98 -4.13
C SER A 117 2.68 8.01 -3.82
N VAL A 118 2.45 8.97 -4.72
CA VAL A 118 1.44 10.01 -4.54
C VAL A 118 0.05 9.38 -4.50
N PHE A 119 -0.27 8.47 -5.43
CA PHE A 119 -1.59 7.83 -5.43
C PHE A 119 -1.82 6.94 -4.23
N GLN A 120 -0.87 6.08 -3.89
CA GLN A 120 -0.98 5.18 -2.74
C GLN A 120 -1.05 5.96 -1.42
N SER A 121 -0.25 7.02 -1.25
CA SER A 121 -0.27 7.82 -0.01
C SER A 121 -1.59 8.58 0.16
N VAL A 122 -2.13 9.17 -0.92
CA VAL A 122 -3.38 9.92 -0.85
C VAL A 122 -4.59 8.99 -0.69
N ALA A 123 -4.70 7.98 -1.55
CA ALA A 123 -5.86 7.10 -1.59
C ALA A 123 -5.92 6.15 -0.39
N SER A 124 -4.77 5.59 0.01
CA SER A 124 -4.75 4.49 0.99
C SER A 124 -4.40 4.93 2.40
N MET A 125 -3.90 6.15 2.62
CA MET A 125 -3.51 6.61 3.95
C MET A 125 -4.09 7.96 4.34
N ALA A 126 -3.98 8.99 3.49
CA ALA A 126 -4.35 10.34 3.88
C ALA A 126 -5.87 10.49 4.09
N LEU A 127 -6.69 10.03 3.14
CA LEU A 127 -8.14 10.18 3.20
C LEU A 127 -8.81 9.36 4.32
N PRO A 128 -8.49 8.06 4.50
CA PRO A 128 -9.06 7.27 5.60
C PRO A 128 -8.64 7.80 6.97
N ALA A 129 -7.35 8.08 7.16
CA ALA A 129 -6.83 8.54 8.45
C ALA A 129 -7.40 9.92 8.83
N PHE A 130 -7.52 10.84 7.87
CA PHE A 130 -8.14 12.16 8.11
C PHE A 130 -9.60 12.03 8.53
N THR A 131 -10.34 11.10 7.92
CA THR A 131 -11.75 10.84 8.24
C THR A 131 -11.90 10.35 9.67
N ILE A 132 -11.13 9.33 10.06
CA ILE A 132 -11.17 8.78 11.42
C ILE A 132 -10.71 9.85 12.42
N HIS A 133 -9.62 10.55 12.13
CA HIS A 133 -9.13 11.62 12.99
C HIS A 133 -10.21 12.66 13.27
N THR A 134 -10.88 13.12 12.21
CA THR A 134 -11.92 14.14 12.30
C THR A 134 -13.13 13.63 13.07
N ALA A 135 -13.58 12.40 12.81
CA ALA A 135 -14.71 11.81 13.52
C ALA A 135 -14.42 11.60 15.00
N VAL A 136 -13.25 11.06 15.36
CA VAL A 136 -12.81 10.89 16.75
C VAL A 136 -12.72 12.25 17.47
N LYS A 137 -12.17 13.26 16.80
CA LYS A 137 -12.08 14.63 17.34
C LYS A 137 -13.45 15.24 17.60
N GLN A 138 -14.40 15.08 16.67
CA GLN A 138 -15.77 15.56 16.83
C GLN A 138 -16.51 14.80 17.94
N ALA A 139 -16.37 13.47 17.99
CA ALA A 139 -16.95 12.64 19.04
C ALA A 139 -16.40 13.00 20.42
N LYS A 140 -15.09 13.28 20.54
CA LYS A 140 -14.48 13.78 21.78
C LYS A 140 -15.08 15.10 22.23
N LYS A 141 -15.33 16.02 21.30
CA LYS A 141 -15.98 17.30 21.60
C LYS A 141 -17.43 17.12 22.04
N ALA A 142 -18.19 16.27 21.35
CA ALA A 142 -19.60 16.01 21.65
C ALA A 142 -19.79 15.27 22.99
N LEU A 143 -18.89 14.35 23.34
CA LEU A 143 -18.97 13.54 24.56
C LEU A 143 -18.24 14.16 25.75
N ALA A 144 -17.69 15.38 25.63
CA ALA A 144 -16.89 16.02 26.66
C ALA A 144 -17.64 16.18 28.00
N ASN A 145 -18.95 16.45 27.94
CA ASN A 145 -19.83 16.66 29.10
C ASN A 145 -20.61 15.40 29.51
N ALA A 146 -20.27 14.23 28.98
CA ALA A 146 -20.93 12.99 29.36
C ALA A 146 -20.70 12.70 30.86
N GLN A 147 -21.80 12.51 31.59
CA GLN A 147 -21.78 12.21 33.02
C GLN A 147 -21.05 10.89 33.31
N ASN A 148 -21.15 9.91 32.40
CA ASN A 148 -20.43 8.63 32.51
C ASN A 148 -18.97 8.76 32.04
N PRO A 149 -17.97 8.56 32.92
CA PRO A 149 -16.55 8.66 32.56
C PRO A 149 -16.13 7.65 31.47
N ARG A 150 -16.75 6.46 31.44
CA ARG A 150 -16.43 5.44 30.43
C ARG A 150 -16.80 5.90 29.03
N ILE A 151 -17.95 6.56 28.87
CA ILE A 151 -18.39 7.11 27.58
C ILE A 151 -17.47 8.25 27.14
N ARG A 152 -17.02 9.10 28.07
CA ARG A 152 -16.12 10.21 27.77
C ARG A 152 -14.75 9.74 27.25
N VAL A 153 -14.24 8.65 27.82
CA VAL A 153 -12.91 8.10 27.49
C VAL A 153 -12.97 7.19 26.25
N TRP A 154 -13.92 6.25 26.22
CA TRP A 154 -13.97 5.21 25.19
C TRP A 154 -14.92 5.53 24.03
N GLY A 155 -15.89 6.42 24.23
CA GLY A 155 -16.87 6.78 23.21
C GLY A 155 -16.23 7.31 21.92
N PRO A 156 -15.28 8.26 21.98
CA PRO A 156 -14.61 8.75 20.78
C PRO A 156 -13.84 7.65 20.03
N THR A 157 -13.19 6.73 20.74
CA THR A 157 -12.49 5.59 20.15
C THR A 157 -13.45 4.58 19.52
N ALA A 158 -14.57 4.29 20.19
CA ALA A 158 -15.61 3.43 19.64
C ALA A 158 -16.19 4.02 18.35
N THR A 159 -16.37 5.35 18.26
CA THR A 159 -16.77 6.04 17.02
C THR A 159 -15.75 5.84 15.90
N GLY A 160 -14.45 6.02 16.19
CA GLY A 160 -13.39 5.79 15.19
C GLY A 160 -13.37 4.36 14.67
N LEU A 161 -13.48 3.37 15.57
CA LEU A 161 -13.50 1.95 15.19
C LEU A 161 -14.75 1.56 14.41
N ALA A 162 -15.90 2.14 14.71
CA ALA A 162 -17.13 1.90 13.97
C ALA A 162 -17.08 2.40 12.52
N ILE A 163 -16.21 3.38 12.22
CA ILE A 163 -16.03 3.91 10.86
C ILE A 163 -15.16 2.98 10.01
N VAL A 164 -14.21 2.24 10.61
CA VAL A 164 -13.25 1.40 9.88
C VAL A 164 -13.94 0.41 8.90
N PRO A 165 -14.98 -0.36 9.30
CA PRO A 165 -15.71 -1.25 8.39
C PRO A 165 -16.50 -0.52 7.30
N ALA A 166 -16.86 0.75 7.54
CA ALA A 166 -17.61 1.57 6.60
C ALA A 166 -16.71 2.31 5.59
N LEU A 167 -15.41 2.42 5.87
CA LEU A 167 -14.45 3.10 4.99
C LEU A 167 -14.48 2.60 3.53
N PRO A 168 -14.52 1.28 3.25
CA PRO A 168 -14.66 0.80 1.87
C PRO A 168 -15.90 1.39 1.20
N TYR A 169 -17.07 1.37 1.84
CA TYR A 169 -18.28 1.94 1.23
C TYR A 169 -18.22 3.46 1.02
N ILE A 170 -17.51 4.18 1.89
CA ILE A 170 -17.36 5.64 1.80
C ILE A 170 -16.37 6.02 0.69
N PHE A 171 -15.29 5.25 0.55
CA PHE A 171 -14.16 5.61 -0.31
C PHE A 171 -14.05 4.78 -1.59
N ASP A 172 -14.65 3.59 -1.70
CA ASP A 172 -14.53 2.73 -2.88
C ASP A 172 -15.01 3.47 -4.14
N LYS A 173 -16.19 4.11 -4.12
CA LYS A 173 -16.70 4.85 -5.30
C LYS A 173 -15.88 6.09 -5.69
N PRO A 174 -15.53 7.00 -4.76
CA PRO A 174 -14.64 8.12 -5.06
C PRO A 174 -13.25 7.68 -5.53
N VAL A 175 -12.72 6.62 -4.94
CA VAL A 175 -11.41 6.06 -5.29
C VAL A 175 -11.47 5.38 -6.65
N GLU A 176 -12.55 4.67 -6.98
CA GLU A 176 -12.80 4.13 -8.32
C GLU A 176 -12.82 5.27 -9.36
N HIS A 177 -13.62 6.32 -9.16
CA HIS A 177 -13.65 7.46 -10.08
C HIS A 177 -12.30 8.17 -10.19
N ALA A 178 -11.60 8.36 -9.07
CA ALA A 178 -10.26 8.93 -9.11
C ALA A 178 -9.33 8.03 -9.92
N THR A 179 -9.34 6.73 -9.66
CA THR A 179 -8.54 5.72 -10.37
C THR A 179 -8.85 5.73 -11.86
N ASP A 180 -10.12 5.76 -12.25
CA ASP A 180 -10.55 5.83 -13.64
C ASP A 180 -10.08 7.11 -14.32
N ILE A 181 -10.23 8.28 -13.68
CA ILE A 181 -9.71 9.56 -14.21
C ILE A 181 -8.20 9.48 -14.43
N ILE A 182 -7.47 8.84 -13.51
CA ILE A 182 -6.02 8.69 -13.59
C ILE A 182 -5.63 7.72 -14.71
N PHE A 183 -6.33 6.60 -14.83
CA PHE A 183 -6.12 5.61 -15.90
C PHE A 183 -6.46 6.20 -17.27
N GLU A 184 -7.59 6.89 -17.39
CA GLU A 184 -7.95 7.60 -18.62
C GLU A 184 -6.92 8.68 -18.98
N TRP A 185 -6.40 9.42 -17.99
CA TRP A 185 -5.36 10.42 -18.21
C TRP A 185 -4.06 9.76 -18.68
N ILE A 186 -3.70 8.61 -18.11
CA ILE A 186 -2.56 7.79 -18.56
C ILE A 186 -2.76 7.35 -20.00
N GLU A 187 -3.90 6.72 -20.29
CA GLU A 187 -4.23 6.19 -21.61
C GLU A 187 -4.27 7.29 -22.66
N LYS A 188 -4.89 8.45 -22.35
CA LYS A 188 -4.89 9.62 -23.23
C LYS A 188 -3.49 10.12 -23.51
N GLN A 189 -2.60 10.12 -22.52
CA GLN A 189 -1.22 10.54 -22.71
C GLN A 189 -0.44 9.54 -23.60
N ILE A 190 -0.61 8.24 -23.36
CA ILE A 190 -0.02 7.17 -24.17
C ILE A 190 -0.54 7.25 -25.61
N ALA A 191 -1.85 7.45 -25.79
CA ALA A 191 -2.49 7.56 -27.10
C ALA A 191 -2.06 8.83 -27.86
N ARG A 192 -1.92 9.98 -27.19
CA ARG A 192 -1.37 11.20 -27.79
C ARG A 192 0.07 11.02 -28.25
N SER A 193 0.89 10.34 -27.46
CA SER A 193 2.26 10.01 -27.83
C SER A 193 2.31 9.05 -29.03
N GLY A 194 1.37 8.10 -29.15
CA GLY A 194 1.24 7.22 -30.31
C GLY A 194 0.78 7.95 -31.59
N ALA A 195 -0.26 8.78 -31.48
CA ALA A 195 -0.81 9.54 -32.62
C ALA A 195 0.14 10.63 -33.15
N ALA A 196 1.03 11.17 -32.30
CA ALA A 196 2.08 12.10 -32.71
C ALA A 196 3.19 11.42 -33.53
N SER A 197 3.45 10.13 -33.28
CA SER A 197 4.41 9.33 -34.03
C SER A 197 3.91 9.01 -35.44
N GLU A 198 2.63 8.65 -35.58
CA GLU A 198 2.01 8.29 -36.86
C GLU A 198 1.87 9.48 -37.83
N LYS A 199 1.71 10.71 -37.29
CA LYS A 199 1.72 11.95 -38.09
C LYS A 199 3.12 12.43 -38.51
N SER A 200 4.19 11.91 -37.92
CA SER A 200 5.56 12.26 -38.29
C SER A 200 6.13 11.37 -39.41
N GLU A 201 5.45 10.27 -39.74
CA GLU A 201 5.84 9.30 -40.77
C GLU A 201 5.02 9.44 -42.08
N LEU A 202 4.11 10.41 -42.15
CA LEU A 202 3.33 10.84 -43.34
C LEU A 202 3.83 12.20 -43.84
#